data_AF-A0A1W9HP26-F1
#
_entry.id   AF-A0A1W9HP26-F1
#
_cell.length_a   1.000
_cell.length_b   1.000
_cell.length_c   1.000
_cell.angle_alpha   90.00
_cell.angle_beta   90.00
_cell.angle_gamma   90.00
#
_symmetry.space_group_name_H-M   'P 1'
#
loop_
_entity.id
_entity.type
_entity.pdbx_description
1 polymer ?
#
loop_
_entity_poly.entity_id
_entity_poly.type
_entity_poly.pdbx_seq_one_letter_code
_entity_poly.pdbx_strand_id
1 'polypeptide(L)'
;MDWQVFGFGFVLGAFLFSVIFSAQPRIKVKRQKTVFDLSKSAQAQRAIEETKYIFEMAPRLIDQLQEVLGTFELAAQKTADSDLKKDLDEGIERILTLRQSFQEVLRLTSNEKGPTDKSGPDIKIVKDLPALVVDDNAVVRKTSETLLSALGFECETAENGAKALEVLSQKQFGVILLDISMPGIDGVSVTKQIRQGSGPNKNTAIVAVTGLARRGDREKLLSEGINGYLAKPIKIDELRNLLAKG
;
A
#
# COMPACT_ATOMS: atom_id res chain seq x y z
N MET A 1 -29.66 23.70 20.63
CA MET A 1 -29.29 22.46 19.91
C MET A 1 -28.60 22.90 18.63
N ASP A 2 -27.26 22.91 18.69
CA ASP A 2 -26.40 23.56 17.71
C ASP A 2 -26.31 22.79 16.39
N TRP A 3 -26.53 23.51 15.30
CA TRP A 3 -26.40 23.04 13.91
C TRP A 3 -24.93 22.94 13.44
N GLN A 4 -23.95 23.06 14.34
CA GLN A 4 -22.51 23.13 13.99
C GLN A 4 -21.83 21.78 13.72
N VAL A 5 -22.47 20.64 14.02
CA VAL A 5 -21.83 19.32 13.86
C VAL A 5 -21.98 18.72 12.46
N PHE A 6 -22.90 19.21 11.63
CA PHE A 6 -23.07 18.76 10.24
C PHE A 6 -22.23 19.55 9.21
N GLY A 7 -21.60 20.65 9.62
CA GLY A 7 -20.83 21.52 8.71
C GLY A 7 -19.49 20.95 8.28
N PHE A 8 -18.80 20.17 9.12
CA PHE A 8 -17.42 19.76 8.83
C PHE A 8 -17.34 18.67 7.75
N GLY A 9 -18.26 17.72 7.75
CA GLY A 9 -18.34 16.70 6.70
C GLY A 9 -18.76 17.27 5.33
N PHE A 10 -19.64 18.28 5.33
CA PHE A 10 -20.08 18.93 4.10
C PHE A 10 -19.04 19.92 3.55
N VAL A 11 -18.30 20.61 4.42
CA VAL A 11 -17.20 21.51 4.00
C VAL A 11 -16.00 20.70 3.52
N LEU A 12 -15.61 19.62 4.20
CA LEU A 12 -14.52 18.75 3.74
C LEU A 12 -14.92 17.99 2.46
N GLY A 13 -16.17 17.53 2.37
CA GLY A 13 -16.75 16.93 1.17
C GLY A 13 -16.84 17.91 0.00
N ALA A 14 -17.29 19.15 0.22
CA ALA A 14 -17.36 20.18 -0.81
C ALA A 14 -15.98 20.70 -1.24
N PHE A 15 -15.01 20.73 -0.32
CA PHE A 15 -13.63 21.11 -0.63
C PHE A 15 -12.91 20.01 -1.41
N LEU A 16 -13.04 18.74 -1.02
CA LEU A 16 -12.58 17.60 -1.81
C LEU A 16 -13.30 17.51 -3.15
N PHE A 17 -14.61 17.76 -3.21
CA PHE A 17 -15.37 17.82 -4.46
C PHE A 17 -14.90 18.96 -5.37
N SER A 18 -14.61 20.15 -4.82
CA SER A 18 -14.09 21.30 -5.58
C SER A 18 -12.67 21.04 -6.10
N VAL A 19 -11.79 20.42 -5.30
CA VAL A 19 -10.41 20.08 -5.69
C VAL A 19 -10.36 18.91 -6.69
N ILE A 20 -11.21 17.90 -6.53
CA ILE A 20 -11.30 16.73 -7.45
C ILE A 20 -11.92 17.14 -8.79
N PHE A 21 -12.93 18.03 -8.80
CA PHE A 21 -13.56 18.48 -10.05
C PHE A 21 -12.84 19.67 -10.73
N SER A 22 -12.03 20.47 -10.00
CA SER A 22 -11.18 21.48 -10.63
C SER A 22 -9.88 20.92 -11.22
N ALA A 23 -9.59 19.64 -11.02
CA ALA A 23 -8.35 18.97 -11.47
C ALA A 23 -8.52 18.12 -12.75
N GLN A 24 -9.54 18.37 -13.57
CA GLN A 24 -9.60 17.84 -14.95
C GLN A 24 -9.05 18.87 -15.94
N PRO A 25 -7.82 18.72 -16.50
CA PRO A 25 -7.32 19.63 -17.51
C PRO A 25 -7.83 19.20 -18.89
N ARG A 26 -9.07 19.56 -19.21
CA ARG A 26 -9.50 19.78 -20.61
C ARG A 26 -10.52 20.91 -20.70
N ILE A 27 -10.13 22.10 -20.25
CA ILE A 27 -10.78 23.34 -20.71
C ILE A 27 -9.85 23.99 -21.72
N LYS A 28 -10.23 23.95 -23.01
CA LYS A 28 -9.64 24.83 -24.02
C LYS A 28 -10.09 26.26 -23.72
N VAL A 29 -9.39 26.94 -22.82
CA VAL A 29 -9.56 28.39 -22.64
C VAL A 29 -8.78 29.09 -23.76
N LYS A 30 -9.52 29.77 -24.65
CA LYS A 30 -8.95 30.64 -25.67
C LYS A 30 -8.04 31.68 -25.01
N ARG A 31 -6.82 31.79 -25.54
CA ARG A 31 -5.77 32.80 -25.27
C ARG A 31 -6.24 34.06 -24.53
N GLN A 32 -5.92 34.16 -23.25
CA GLN A 32 -5.42 35.41 -22.65
C GLN A 32 -4.22 35.07 -21.76
N LYS A 33 -3.09 35.72 -22.05
CA LYS A 33 -1.82 35.56 -21.34
C LYS A 33 -1.91 36.22 -19.96
N THR A 34 -2.30 35.47 -18.94
CA THR A 34 -1.99 35.86 -17.56
C THR A 34 -1.66 34.58 -16.78
N VAL A 35 -0.38 34.36 -16.52
CA VAL A 35 0.07 33.31 -15.59
C VAL A 35 -0.22 33.84 -14.18
N PHE A 36 -1.20 33.26 -13.49
CA PHE A 36 -1.47 33.60 -12.10
C PHE A 36 -0.38 32.98 -11.22
N ASP A 37 0.45 33.83 -10.65
CA ASP A 37 1.49 33.42 -9.69
C ASP A 37 0.86 33.21 -8.30
N LEU A 38 0.47 31.96 -8.03
CA LEU A 38 -0.17 31.56 -6.76
C LEU A 38 0.74 31.79 -5.54
N SER A 39 2.06 31.99 -5.74
CA SER A 39 2.98 32.31 -4.65
C SER A 39 2.72 33.68 -4.00
N LYS A 40 1.92 34.56 -4.63
CA LYS A 40 1.63 35.91 -4.13
C LYS A 40 0.27 36.05 -3.44
N SER A 41 -0.56 35.00 -3.43
CA SER A 41 -1.87 35.02 -2.76
C SER A 41 -1.76 34.39 -1.38
N ALA A 42 -1.97 35.19 -0.33
CA ALA A 42 -2.00 34.69 1.05
C ALA A 42 -3.07 33.61 1.27
N GLN A 43 -4.18 33.69 0.53
CA GLN A 43 -5.27 32.70 0.59
C GLN A 43 -4.86 31.38 -0.08
N ALA A 44 -4.11 31.44 -1.19
CA ALA A 44 -3.55 30.25 -1.84
C ALA A 44 -2.46 29.60 -0.98
N GLN A 45 -1.59 30.39 -0.33
CA GLN A 45 -0.57 29.88 0.58
C GLN A 45 -1.17 29.16 1.79
N ARG A 46 -2.22 29.73 2.42
CA ARG A 46 -2.93 29.05 3.52
C ARG A 46 -3.56 27.74 3.10
N ALA A 47 -4.24 27.72 1.95
CA ALA A 47 -4.83 26.48 1.43
C ALA A 47 -3.75 25.41 1.16
N ILE A 48 -2.56 25.81 0.68
CA ILE A 48 -1.42 24.91 0.47
C ILE A 48 -0.88 24.37 1.81
N GLU A 49 -0.76 25.22 2.84
CA GLU A 49 -0.31 24.81 4.17
C GLU A 49 -1.30 23.86 4.88
N GLU A 50 -2.60 24.16 4.83
CA GLU A 50 -3.66 23.29 5.36
C GLU A 50 -3.67 21.93 4.65
N THR A 51 -3.49 21.95 3.33
CA THR A 51 -3.38 20.75 2.51
C THR A 51 -2.12 19.95 2.88
N LYS A 52 -0.98 20.62 3.10
CA LYS A 52 0.27 20.00 3.56
C LYS A 52 0.14 19.34 4.94
N TYR A 53 -0.61 19.95 5.84
CA TYR A 53 -0.88 19.38 7.17
C TYR A 53 -1.68 18.07 7.07
N ILE A 54 -2.70 18.03 6.19
CA ILE A 54 -3.44 16.80 5.90
C ILE A 54 -2.50 15.72 5.34
N PHE A 55 -1.51 16.08 4.52
CA PHE A 55 -0.51 15.13 4.00
C PHE A 55 0.40 14.55 5.07
N GLU A 56 0.87 15.38 5.99
CA GLU A 56 1.76 14.92 7.06
C GLU A 56 1.00 14.04 8.07
N MET A 57 -0.30 14.28 8.26
CA MET A 57 -1.12 13.53 9.20
C MET A 57 -1.71 12.24 8.64
N ALA A 58 -2.16 12.24 7.38
CA ALA A 58 -2.92 11.12 6.81
C ALA A 58 -2.23 9.74 6.96
N PRO A 59 -0.90 9.61 6.79
CA PRO A 59 -0.25 8.32 7.00
C PRO A 59 -0.34 7.83 8.45
N ARG A 60 -0.15 8.71 9.45
CA ARG A 60 -0.31 8.36 10.87
C ARG A 60 -1.74 7.97 11.19
N LEU A 61 -2.70 8.66 10.57
CA LEU A 61 -4.12 8.35 10.74
C LEU A 61 -4.46 6.97 10.17
N ILE A 62 -3.89 6.60 9.01
CA ILE A 62 -4.04 5.26 8.44
C ILE A 62 -3.49 4.19 9.38
N ASP A 63 -2.33 4.42 10.01
CA ASP A 63 -1.74 3.49 10.98
C ASP A 63 -2.65 3.33 12.22
N GLN A 64 -3.17 4.45 12.75
CA GLN A 64 -4.11 4.42 13.87
C GLN A 64 -5.40 3.68 13.52
N LEU A 65 -5.92 3.86 12.31
CA LEU A 65 -7.09 3.11 11.83
C LEU A 65 -6.80 1.61 11.74
N GLN A 66 -5.58 1.22 11.38
CA GLN A 66 -5.16 -0.19 11.35
C GLN A 66 -5.13 -0.82 12.76
N GLU A 67 -4.67 -0.07 13.76
CA GLU A 67 -4.65 -0.53 15.16
C GLU A 67 -6.06 -0.70 15.73
N VAL A 68 -6.94 0.27 15.47
CA VAL A 68 -8.35 0.18 15.87
C VAL A 68 -9.04 -0.99 15.16
N LEU A 69 -8.78 -1.18 13.87
CA LEU A 69 -9.30 -2.32 13.11
C LEU A 69 -8.94 -3.66 13.75
N GLY A 70 -7.67 -3.87 14.09
CA GLY A 70 -7.22 -5.11 14.73
C GLY A 70 -7.90 -5.36 16.08
N THR A 71 -8.22 -4.29 16.83
CA THR A 71 -8.96 -4.39 18.09
C THR A 71 -10.40 -4.85 17.87
N PHE A 72 -11.06 -4.31 16.84
CA PHE A 72 -12.43 -4.67 16.48
C PHE A 72 -12.52 -6.11 15.95
N GLU A 73 -11.59 -6.51 15.07
CA GLU A 73 -11.51 -7.88 14.54
C GLU A 73 -11.34 -8.90 15.68
N LEU A 74 -10.45 -8.61 16.65
CA LEU A 74 -10.24 -9.47 17.81
C LEU A 74 -11.49 -9.55 18.70
N ALA A 75 -12.21 -8.44 18.88
CA ALA A 75 -13.46 -8.42 19.63
C ALA A 75 -14.57 -9.23 18.92
N ALA A 76 -14.70 -9.10 17.60
CA ALA A 76 -15.68 -9.82 16.78
C ALA A 76 -15.43 -11.34 16.76
N GLN A 77 -14.16 -11.75 16.82
CA GLN A 77 -13.79 -13.17 16.93
C GLN A 77 -14.08 -13.77 18.32
N LYS A 78 -13.98 -12.96 19.38
CA LYS A 78 -14.11 -13.42 20.77
C LYS A 78 -15.53 -13.36 21.32
N THR A 79 -16.40 -12.54 20.74
CA THR A 79 -17.78 -12.42 21.22
C THR A 79 -18.63 -13.62 20.79
N ALA A 80 -19.42 -14.14 21.73
CA ALA A 80 -20.47 -15.13 21.47
C ALA A 80 -21.86 -14.47 21.27
N ASP A 81 -21.97 -13.18 21.55
CA ASP A 81 -23.19 -12.39 21.34
C ASP A 81 -23.32 -12.01 19.86
N SER A 82 -24.39 -12.48 19.23
CA SER A 82 -24.65 -12.30 17.80
C SER A 82 -24.97 -10.86 17.41
N ASP A 83 -25.63 -10.11 18.29
CA ASP A 83 -26.00 -8.72 18.02
C ASP A 83 -24.75 -7.84 18.14
N LEU A 84 -23.96 -8.05 19.19
CA LEU A 84 -22.67 -7.36 19.34
C LEU A 84 -21.69 -7.70 18.22
N LYS A 85 -21.67 -8.95 17.74
CA LYS A 85 -20.85 -9.36 16.61
C LYS A 85 -21.20 -8.57 15.35
N LYS A 86 -22.50 -8.45 15.05
CA LYS A 86 -23.00 -7.70 13.91
C LYS A 86 -22.59 -6.23 13.98
N ASP A 87 -22.71 -5.60 15.15
CA ASP A 87 -22.31 -4.20 15.35
C ASP A 87 -20.79 -4.00 15.16
N LEU A 88 -19.98 -4.97 15.61
CA LEU A 88 -18.53 -4.95 15.40
C LEU A 88 -18.16 -5.13 13.93
N ASP A 89 -18.81 -6.05 13.21
CA ASP A 89 -18.61 -6.26 11.78
C ASP A 89 -18.99 -4.99 10.98
N GLU A 90 -20.09 -4.31 11.34
CA GLU A 90 -20.45 -3.01 10.75
C GLU A 90 -19.40 -1.92 11.05
N GLY A 91 -18.83 -1.92 12.26
CA GLY A 91 -17.74 -1.02 12.63
C GLY A 91 -16.47 -1.24 11.82
N ILE A 92 -16.09 -2.52 11.61
CA ILE A 92 -14.95 -2.95 10.79
C ILE A 92 -15.09 -2.40 9.37
N GLU A 93 -16.25 -2.58 8.73
CA GLU A 93 -16.51 -2.08 7.37
C GLU A 93 -16.37 -0.55 7.26
N ARG A 94 -16.83 0.19 8.28
CA ARG A 94 -16.69 1.65 8.32
C ARG A 94 -15.22 2.07 8.44
N ILE A 95 -14.44 1.40 9.28
CA ILE A 95 -13.00 1.67 9.45
C ILE A 95 -12.25 1.37 8.15
N LEU A 96 -12.56 0.25 7.50
CA LEU A 96 -11.98 -0.13 6.20
C LEU A 96 -12.28 0.92 5.12
N THR A 97 -13.55 1.36 5.03
CA THR A 97 -13.99 2.40 4.09
C THR A 97 -13.27 3.73 4.34
N LEU A 98 -13.15 4.13 5.61
CA LEU A 98 -12.45 5.36 5.98
C LEU A 98 -10.97 5.29 5.63
N ARG A 99 -10.32 4.15 5.92
CA ARG A 99 -8.92 3.90 5.57
C ARG A 99 -8.70 3.99 4.06
N GLN A 100 -9.56 3.35 3.27
CA GLN A 100 -9.52 3.42 1.80
C GLN A 100 -9.68 4.86 1.29
N SER A 101 -10.56 5.65 1.91
CA SER A 101 -10.77 7.05 1.55
C SER A 101 -9.51 7.89 1.78
N PHE A 102 -8.82 7.70 2.92
CA PHE A 102 -7.55 8.38 3.18
C PHE A 102 -6.42 7.92 2.24
N GLN A 103 -6.37 6.64 1.91
CA GLN A 103 -5.43 6.11 0.91
C GLN A 103 -5.66 6.74 -0.48
N GLU A 104 -6.92 6.91 -0.87
CA GLU A 104 -7.27 7.53 -2.15
C GLU A 104 -6.93 9.02 -2.18
N VAL A 105 -7.17 9.75 -1.08
CA VAL A 105 -6.74 11.15 -0.95
C VAL A 105 -5.23 11.27 -1.12
N LEU A 106 -4.45 10.41 -0.47
CA LEU A 106 -2.98 10.36 -0.64
C LEU A 106 -2.58 10.00 -2.08
N ARG A 107 -3.33 9.12 -2.75
CA ARG A 107 -3.07 8.71 -4.13
C ARG A 107 -3.32 9.82 -5.15
N LEU A 108 -4.39 10.59 -4.98
CA LEU A 108 -4.81 11.63 -5.94
C LEU A 108 -3.90 12.86 -5.92
N THR A 109 -3.15 13.04 -4.84
CA THR A 109 -2.49 14.30 -4.50
C THR A 109 -0.98 14.15 -4.37
N SER A 110 -0.49 12.93 -4.17
CA SER A 110 0.83 12.58 -4.66
C SER A 110 0.81 12.75 -6.18
N ASN A 111 1.58 13.71 -6.71
CA ASN A 111 1.87 13.80 -8.15
C ASN A 111 2.75 12.62 -8.61
N GLU A 112 2.62 11.47 -7.94
CA GLU A 112 3.39 10.28 -8.15
C GLU A 112 2.53 9.30 -8.94
N LYS A 113 2.99 9.02 -10.16
CA LYS A 113 3.03 7.62 -10.57
C LYS A 113 3.62 6.85 -9.39
N GLY A 114 2.80 6.12 -8.62
CA GLY A 114 3.27 5.32 -7.47
C GLY A 114 4.55 4.60 -7.86
N PRO A 115 5.57 4.57 -6.97
CA PRO A 115 6.99 4.72 -7.32
C PRO A 115 7.36 4.03 -8.64
N THR A 116 7.15 4.72 -9.77
CA THR A 116 7.71 4.31 -11.05
C THR A 116 9.14 4.84 -11.18
N ASP A 117 9.83 5.03 -10.06
CA ASP A 117 11.24 5.33 -10.13
C ASP A 117 11.92 4.14 -10.81
N LYS A 118 12.41 4.41 -12.01
CA LYS A 118 12.98 3.41 -12.90
C LYS A 118 14.30 2.88 -12.33
N SER A 119 14.87 3.49 -11.29
CA SER A 119 16.11 3.09 -10.59
C SER A 119 15.91 2.24 -9.33
N GLY A 120 15.22 1.10 -9.46
CA GLY A 120 15.46 -0.04 -8.56
C GLY A 120 16.68 -0.82 -9.05
N PRO A 121 17.43 -1.53 -8.19
CA PRO A 121 18.47 -2.45 -8.67
C PRO A 121 17.84 -3.43 -9.67
N ASP A 122 18.58 -3.82 -10.72
CA ASP A 122 18.11 -4.83 -11.68
C ASP A 122 17.70 -6.09 -10.91
N ILE A 123 16.40 -6.37 -10.93
CA ILE A 123 15.84 -7.49 -10.18
C ILE A 123 16.07 -8.72 -11.05
N LYS A 124 17.06 -9.54 -10.69
CA LYS A 124 17.33 -10.80 -11.40
C LYS A 124 16.23 -11.82 -11.07
N ILE A 125 15.27 -11.96 -11.98
CA ILE A 125 14.19 -12.94 -11.91
C ILE A 125 14.62 -14.21 -12.65
N VAL A 126 14.45 -15.37 -12.04
CA VAL A 126 14.67 -16.66 -12.71
C VAL A 126 13.32 -17.24 -13.12
N LYS A 127 12.91 -17.03 -14.38
CA LYS A 127 11.56 -17.40 -14.86
C LYS A 127 11.26 -18.89 -14.87
N ASP A 128 12.29 -19.74 -14.93
CA ASP A 128 12.12 -21.20 -14.92
C ASP A 128 11.89 -21.78 -13.52
N LEU A 129 11.93 -20.93 -12.49
CA LEU A 129 11.65 -21.30 -11.10
C LEU A 129 10.29 -20.74 -10.66
N PRO A 130 9.59 -21.41 -9.73
CA PRO A 130 8.33 -20.90 -9.21
C PRO A 130 8.52 -19.57 -8.48
N ALA A 131 7.45 -18.78 -8.41
CA ALA A 131 7.34 -17.62 -7.54
C ALA A 131 6.77 -18.02 -6.17
N LEU A 132 7.20 -17.34 -5.12
CA LEU A 132 6.60 -17.46 -3.78
C LEU A 132 5.78 -16.21 -3.47
N VAL A 133 4.53 -16.38 -3.04
CA VAL A 133 3.69 -15.31 -2.50
C VAL A 133 3.52 -15.49 -1.00
N VAL A 134 3.91 -14.49 -0.21
CA VAL A 134 3.80 -14.51 1.24
C VAL A 134 2.94 -13.33 1.69
N ASP A 135 1.78 -13.63 2.28
CA ASP A 135 0.84 -12.62 2.78
C ASP A 135 -0.09 -13.30 3.79
N ASP A 136 -0.38 -12.67 4.92
CA ASP A 136 -1.26 -13.24 5.95
C ASP A 136 -2.74 -13.18 5.57
N ASN A 137 -3.12 -12.22 4.72
CA ASN A 137 -4.47 -12.10 4.20
C ASN A 137 -4.70 -13.06 3.01
N ALA A 138 -5.57 -14.04 3.18
CA ALA A 138 -5.86 -15.05 2.15
C ALA A 138 -6.37 -14.46 0.82
N VAL A 139 -7.12 -13.36 0.85
CA VAL A 139 -7.65 -12.70 -0.36
C VAL A 139 -6.52 -11.99 -1.11
N VAL A 140 -5.64 -11.28 -0.40
CA VAL A 140 -4.50 -10.59 -1.01
C VAL A 140 -3.48 -11.61 -1.54
N ARG A 141 -3.22 -12.67 -0.78
CA ARG A 141 -2.39 -13.81 -1.19
C ARG A 141 -2.90 -14.43 -2.50
N LYS A 142 -4.20 -14.73 -2.58
CA LYS A 142 -4.82 -15.33 -3.78
C LYS A 142 -4.81 -14.39 -4.98
N THR A 143 -5.03 -13.10 -4.74
CA THR A 143 -4.97 -12.08 -5.79
C THR A 143 -3.56 -11.98 -6.37
N SER A 144 -2.55 -11.91 -5.51
CA SER A 144 -1.14 -11.82 -5.91
C SER A 144 -0.67 -13.06 -6.67
N GLU A 145 -1.08 -14.25 -6.22
CA GLU A 145 -0.86 -15.52 -6.94
C GLU A 145 -1.46 -15.46 -8.35
N THR A 146 -2.72 -15.03 -8.47
CA THR A 146 -3.43 -14.94 -9.76
C THR A 146 -2.72 -13.97 -10.72
N LEU A 147 -2.23 -12.84 -10.22
CA LEU A 147 -1.48 -11.87 -11.00
C LEU A 147 -0.16 -12.43 -11.52
N LEU A 148 0.59 -13.17 -10.70
CA LEU A 148 1.84 -13.81 -11.11
C LEU A 148 1.60 -14.94 -12.11
N SER A 149 0.58 -15.78 -11.89
CA SER A 149 0.19 -16.82 -12.83
C SER A 149 -0.21 -16.25 -14.19
N ALA A 150 -0.93 -15.12 -14.22
CA ALA A 150 -1.25 -14.40 -15.46
C ALA A 150 0.00 -13.86 -16.20
N LEU A 151 1.14 -13.75 -15.51
CA LEU A 151 2.44 -13.38 -16.07
C LEU A 151 3.34 -14.60 -16.37
N GLY A 152 2.82 -15.82 -16.22
CA GLY A 152 3.48 -17.06 -16.61
C GLY A 152 4.29 -17.75 -15.51
N PHE A 153 4.17 -17.33 -14.25
CA PHE A 153 4.83 -18.00 -13.13
C PHE A 153 3.97 -19.13 -12.56
N GLU A 154 4.58 -20.29 -12.34
CA GLU A 154 4.09 -21.21 -11.32
C GLU A 154 4.25 -20.57 -9.94
N CYS A 155 3.28 -20.75 -9.05
CA CYS A 155 3.27 -20.07 -7.76
C CYS A 155 3.12 -21.07 -6.61
N GLU A 156 3.88 -20.86 -5.54
CA GLU A 156 3.60 -21.40 -4.22
C GLU A 156 3.21 -20.24 -3.29
N THR A 157 2.47 -20.55 -2.22
CA THR A 157 2.01 -19.52 -1.28
C THR A 157 2.33 -19.90 0.15
N ALA A 158 2.55 -18.88 0.99
CA ALA A 158 2.72 -19.02 2.43
C ALA A 158 1.87 -17.97 3.16
N GLU A 159 1.24 -18.36 4.25
CA GLU A 159 0.27 -17.53 4.99
C GLU A 159 0.89 -16.73 6.14
N ASN A 160 2.19 -16.86 6.39
CA ASN A 160 2.93 -16.08 7.39
C ASN A 160 4.44 -16.26 7.19
N GLY A 161 5.24 -15.48 7.92
CA GLY A 161 6.70 -15.54 7.83
C GLY A 161 7.31 -16.88 8.26
N ALA A 162 6.72 -17.59 9.22
CA ALA A 162 7.22 -18.89 9.65
C ALA A 162 7.08 -19.95 8.54
N LYS A 163 5.90 -20.02 7.91
CA LYS A 163 5.66 -20.94 6.79
C LYS A 163 6.49 -20.56 5.56
N ALA A 164 6.71 -19.26 5.34
CA ALA A 164 7.59 -18.80 4.28
C ALA A 164 9.02 -19.31 4.46
N LEU A 165 9.59 -19.16 5.66
CA LEU A 165 10.94 -19.65 5.96
C LEU A 165 11.07 -21.17 5.85
N GLU A 166 10.04 -21.92 6.28
CA GLU A 166 9.99 -23.37 6.10
C GLU A 166 10.12 -23.76 4.62
N VAL A 167 9.27 -23.18 3.76
CA VAL A 167 9.26 -23.46 2.31
C VAL A 167 10.57 -23.01 1.65
N LEU A 168 11.08 -21.84 2.02
CA LEU A 168 12.34 -21.27 1.51
C LEU A 168 13.58 -22.07 1.91
N SER A 169 13.50 -22.91 2.95
CA SER A 169 14.59 -23.79 3.33
C SER A 169 14.69 -25.04 2.45
N GLN A 170 13.59 -25.41 1.77
CA GLN A 170 13.47 -26.65 1.02
C GLN A 170 13.59 -26.47 -0.50
N LYS A 171 13.15 -25.31 -1.03
CA LYS A 171 13.03 -25.06 -2.47
C LYS A 171 13.62 -23.73 -2.86
N GLN A 172 14.10 -23.61 -4.08
CA GLN A 172 14.55 -22.34 -4.66
C GLN A 172 13.41 -21.70 -5.47
N PHE A 173 13.27 -20.38 -5.35
CA PHE A 173 12.28 -19.59 -6.07
C PHE A 173 12.94 -18.59 -7.01
N GLY A 174 12.25 -18.25 -8.08
CA GLY A 174 12.67 -17.25 -9.06
C GLY A 174 12.41 -15.82 -8.61
N VAL A 175 11.37 -15.63 -7.80
CA VAL A 175 10.99 -14.35 -7.17
C VAL A 175 10.13 -14.60 -5.93
N ILE A 176 10.23 -13.71 -4.96
CA ILE A 176 9.42 -13.72 -3.73
C ILE A 176 8.64 -12.41 -3.66
N LEU A 177 7.30 -12.46 -3.71
CA LEU A 177 6.44 -11.36 -3.30
C LEU A 177 6.16 -11.52 -1.80
N LEU A 178 6.58 -10.53 -1.00
CA LEU A 178 6.57 -10.63 0.45
C LEU A 178 5.82 -9.46 1.06
N ASP A 179 4.74 -9.75 1.78
CA ASP A 179 4.10 -8.77 2.64
C ASP A 179 5.05 -8.35 3.76
N ILE A 180 5.16 -7.04 3.96
CA ILE A 180 5.98 -6.48 5.04
C ILE A 180 5.26 -6.58 6.37
N SER A 181 3.95 -6.37 6.38
CA SER A 181 3.16 -6.25 7.61
C SER A 181 2.43 -7.55 7.92
N MET A 182 3.14 -8.52 8.51
CA MET A 182 2.54 -9.79 8.95
C MET A 182 2.66 -9.98 10.47
N PRO A 183 1.67 -10.62 11.13
CA PRO A 183 1.77 -11.02 12.53
C PRO A 183 2.92 -12.01 12.78
N GLY A 184 3.53 -11.92 13.97
CA GLY A 184 4.62 -12.81 14.37
C GLY A 184 5.93 -12.44 13.68
N ILE A 185 6.28 -13.15 12.61
CA ILE A 185 7.50 -12.88 11.85
C ILE A 185 7.16 -11.97 10.66
N ASP A 186 7.58 -10.71 10.74
CA ASP A 186 7.36 -9.71 9.69
C ASP A 186 8.25 -9.93 8.44
N GLY A 187 7.89 -9.29 7.33
CA GLY A 187 8.60 -9.47 6.05
C GLY A 187 10.05 -8.97 6.08
N VAL A 188 10.36 -7.97 6.91
CA VAL A 188 11.74 -7.47 7.07
C VAL A 188 12.59 -8.53 7.77
N SER A 189 12.06 -9.18 8.80
CA SER A 189 12.72 -10.25 9.56
C SER A 189 12.90 -11.50 8.71
N VAL A 190 11.90 -11.87 7.89
CA VAL A 190 12.03 -12.92 6.88
C VAL A 190 13.17 -12.61 5.92
N THR A 191 13.22 -11.38 5.38
CA THR A 191 14.29 -10.94 4.47
C THR A 191 15.66 -11.08 5.10
N LYS A 192 15.85 -10.58 6.33
CA LYS A 192 17.11 -10.69 7.07
C LYS A 192 17.58 -12.12 7.20
N GLN A 193 16.68 -13.03 7.58
CA GLN A 193 17.02 -14.45 7.72
C GLN A 193 17.42 -15.10 6.39
N ILE A 194 16.74 -14.77 5.29
CA ILE A 194 17.12 -15.23 3.95
C ILE A 194 18.53 -14.75 3.58
N ARG A 195 18.83 -13.46 3.80
CA ARG A 195 20.11 -12.85 3.42
C ARG A 195 21.29 -13.31 4.28
N GLN A 196 21.05 -13.55 5.58
CA GLN A 196 22.06 -14.06 6.51
C GLN A 196 22.28 -15.57 6.37
N GLY A 197 21.27 -16.29 5.88
CA GLY A 197 21.37 -17.73 5.63
C GLY A 197 22.34 -18.10 4.51
N SER A 198 22.60 -19.40 4.40
CA SER A 198 23.34 -20.01 3.28
C SER A 198 22.43 -20.89 2.39
N GLY A 199 21.12 -20.69 2.49
CA GLY A 199 20.12 -21.43 1.75
C GLY A 199 20.03 -21.01 0.27
N PRO A 200 19.32 -21.78 -0.55
CA PRO A 200 19.25 -21.58 -2.01
C PRO A 200 18.67 -20.22 -2.41
N ASN A 201 17.87 -19.59 -1.55
CA ASN A 201 17.20 -18.31 -1.81
C ASN A 201 17.99 -17.08 -1.36
N LYS A 202 19.25 -17.23 -0.89
CA LYS A 202 20.06 -16.11 -0.38
C LYS A 202 20.09 -14.91 -1.32
N ASN A 203 20.18 -15.17 -2.62
CA ASN A 203 20.25 -14.14 -3.66
C ASN A 203 18.94 -13.99 -4.45
N THR A 204 17.88 -14.72 -4.10
CA THR A 204 16.59 -14.63 -4.78
C THR A 204 16.02 -13.22 -4.60
N ALA A 205 15.45 -12.70 -5.69
CA ALA A 205 14.77 -11.42 -5.72
C ALA A 205 13.59 -11.40 -4.73
N ILE A 206 13.62 -10.45 -3.80
CA ILE A 206 12.52 -10.18 -2.87
C ILE A 206 11.86 -8.85 -3.26
N VAL A 207 10.56 -8.87 -3.47
CA VAL A 207 9.74 -7.70 -3.77
C VAL A 207 8.80 -7.49 -2.60
N ALA A 208 9.00 -6.37 -1.90
CA ALA A 208 8.11 -5.98 -0.81
C ALA A 208 6.74 -5.60 -1.35
N VAL A 209 5.69 -6.09 -0.71
CA VAL A 209 4.30 -5.70 -0.93
C VAL A 209 3.80 -5.06 0.37
N THR A 210 3.28 -3.84 0.31
CA THR A 210 2.79 -3.16 1.54
C THR A 210 1.70 -2.14 1.24
N GLY A 211 0.79 -1.94 2.19
CA GLY A 211 -0.27 -0.93 2.13
C GLY A 211 0.17 0.50 2.46
N LEU A 212 1.42 0.70 2.88
CA LEU A 212 1.97 1.98 3.34
C LEU A 212 3.25 2.30 2.56
N ALA A 213 3.08 2.81 1.34
CA ALA A 213 4.19 3.31 0.52
C ALA A 213 4.54 4.75 0.90
N ARG A 214 5.41 4.94 1.90
CA ARG A 214 5.99 6.26 2.16
C ARG A 214 7.34 6.41 1.46
N ARG A 215 7.63 7.64 1.03
CA ARG A 215 8.99 8.06 0.68
C ARG A 215 9.88 7.91 1.94
N GLY A 216 10.92 7.10 1.86
CA GLY A 216 11.80 6.73 2.98
C GLY A 216 11.70 5.25 3.40
N ASP A 217 10.51 4.65 3.34
CA ASP A 217 10.34 3.21 3.60
C ASP A 217 11.06 2.38 2.53
N ARG A 218 11.06 2.86 1.29
CA ARG A 218 11.81 2.23 0.19
C ARG A 218 13.30 2.11 0.49
N GLU A 219 13.97 3.19 0.87
CA GLU A 219 15.42 3.21 1.11
C GLU A 219 15.79 2.28 2.27
N LYS A 220 14.97 2.30 3.33
CA LYS A 220 15.11 1.39 4.46
C LYS A 220 14.96 -0.06 4.00
N LEU A 221 13.91 -0.41 3.27
CA LEU A 221 13.69 -1.78 2.79
C LEU A 221 14.81 -2.26 1.84
N LEU A 222 15.28 -1.40 0.94
CA LEU A 222 16.41 -1.71 0.06
C LEU A 222 17.68 -2.00 0.86
N SER A 223 17.96 -1.22 1.92
CA SER A 223 19.12 -1.45 2.79
C SER A 223 19.06 -2.78 3.55
N GLU A 224 17.85 -3.34 3.73
CA GLU A 224 17.62 -4.64 4.38
C GLU A 224 17.72 -5.82 3.39
N GLY A 225 18.05 -5.56 2.12
CA GLY A 225 18.27 -6.59 1.10
C GLY A 225 17.03 -6.93 0.25
N ILE A 226 15.98 -6.10 0.30
CA ILE A 226 14.85 -6.15 -0.62
C ILE A 226 15.26 -5.56 -1.97
N ASN A 227 14.77 -6.14 -3.06
CA ASN A 227 15.16 -5.77 -4.43
C ASN A 227 14.10 -4.91 -5.13
N GLY A 228 12.82 -5.13 -4.80
CA GLY A 228 11.69 -4.44 -5.42
C GLY A 228 10.62 -4.03 -4.42
N TYR A 229 9.70 -3.20 -4.87
CA TYR A 229 8.65 -2.64 -4.03
C TYR A 229 7.36 -2.44 -4.81
N LEU A 230 6.22 -2.86 -4.24
CA LEU A 230 4.88 -2.69 -4.76
C LEU A 230 3.93 -2.24 -3.65
N ALA A 231 3.04 -1.30 -3.98
CA ALA A 231 1.97 -0.88 -3.09
C ALA A 231 0.75 -1.80 -3.24
N LYS A 232 0.07 -2.11 -2.13
CA LYS A 232 -1.27 -2.71 -2.16
C LYS A 232 -2.30 -1.63 -2.50
N PRO A 233 -3.32 -1.90 -3.34
CA PRO A 233 -3.51 -3.13 -4.13
C PRO A 233 -2.53 -3.24 -5.30
N ILE A 234 -1.98 -4.43 -5.53
CA ILE A 234 -1.02 -4.68 -6.61
C ILE A 234 -1.71 -4.53 -7.96
N LYS A 235 -1.17 -3.67 -8.82
CA LYS A 235 -1.62 -3.56 -10.21
C LYS A 235 -0.77 -4.43 -11.13
N ILE A 236 -1.43 -5.12 -12.07
CA ILE A 236 -0.76 -6.03 -13.00
C ILE A 236 0.32 -5.32 -13.83
N ASP A 237 0.11 -4.07 -14.23
CA ASP A 237 1.08 -3.32 -15.03
C ASP A 237 2.32 -2.94 -14.21
N GLU A 238 2.14 -2.59 -12.93
CA GLU A 238 3.24 -2.30 -12.02
C GLU A 238 4.08 -3.55 -11.76
N LEU A 239 3.41 -4.68 -11.48
CA LEU A 239 4.07 -5.99 -11.31
C LEU A 239 4.81 -6.41 -12.59
N ARG A 240 4.17 -6.32 -13.76
CA ARG A 240 4.80 -6.66 -15.06
C ARG A 240 6.03 -5.81 -15.33
N ASN A 241 5.94 -4.50 -15.11
CA ASN A 241 7.06 -3.59 -15.32
C ASN A 241 8.23 -3.87 -14.37
N LEU A 242 7.93 -4.27 -13.13
CA LEU A 242 8.94 -4.64 -12.15
C LEU A 242 9.66 -5.93 -12.53
N LEU A 243 8.91 -6.94 -12.98
CA LEU A 243 9.45 -8.25 -13.38
C LEU A 243 10.16 -8.23 -14.75
N ALA A 244 9.90 -7.22 -15.58
CA ALA A 244 10.53 -7.06 -16.90
C ALA A 244 11.96 -6.46 -16.85
N LYS A 245 12.43 -6.03 -15.67
CA LYS A 245 13.78 -5.46 -15.48
C LYS A 245 14.87 -6.51 -15.18
N GLY A 246 14.56 -7.79 -15.41
CA GLY A 246 15.42 -8.94 -15.13
C GLY A 246 15.69 -9.80 -16.35
#